data_AF-H1V6Y1-F1
#
_entry.id   AF-H1V6Y1-F1
#
_cell.length_a   1.000
_cell.length_b   1.000
_cell.length_c   1.000
_cell.angle_alpha   90.00
_cell.angle_beta   90.00
_cell.angle_gamma   90.00
#
_symmetry.space_group_name_H-M   'P 1'
#
loop_
_entity.id
_entity.type
_entity.pdbx_description
1 polymer ?
#
loop_
_entity_poly.entity_id
_entity_poly.type
_entity_poly.pdbx_seq_one_letter_code
_entity_poly.pdbx_strand_id
1 'polypeptide(L)'
;MAAVCCPFQGIQTLWERMQVLRTVNVFDGSFRAAYSQPSDQASIIEAKIRQAELQLYTLETEKNRILLFKKRAEERARGRSSAAIRSGTELRTAEASFSRTLLLGEHQNQPFYALSIHSGFTSSPPIVLHSGPANTSPPLASVDYHSFSTKMSMTLPPAPKGSPGGAPVIELEYNLDFPTLNYAFAMGVGPNCERLERFEWRSSSGEAIAMLDGRSRGWKLVRLAQSAGSAGFRSSDGKEVVAVWTDAGLSMTKVAKFAFTGSGLTGELGERWAIMAVISGLAICERQRQRRRNNG
;
A
#
# COMPACT_ATOMS: atom_id res chain seq x y z
N MET A 1 34.88 -24.89 -22.03
CA MET A 1 34.24 -24.75 -20.70
C MET A 1 34.77 -23.49 -20.05
N ALA A 2 34.06 -22.37 -20.14
CA ALA A 2 34.39 -21.14 -19.45
C ALA A 2 33.21 -20.80 -18.54
N ALA A 3 33.44 -20.91 -17.23
CA ALA A 3 32.53 -20.43 -16.21
C ALA A 3 32.56 -18.89 -16.25
N VAL A 4 31.45 -18.28 -16.65
CA VAL A 4 31.25 -16.84 -16.50
C VAL A 4 30.76 -16.61 -15.07
N CYS A 5 31.66 -16.19 -14.20
CA CYS A 5 31.33 -15.65 -12.90
C CYS A 5 30.53 -14.34 -13.07
N CYS A 6 29.26 -14.35 -12.70
CA CYS A 6 28.48 -13.13 -12.49
C CYS A 6 28.92 -12.45 -11.17
N PRO A 7 29.19 -11.14 -11.14
CA PRO A 7 29.38 -10.39 -9.91
C PRO A 7 28.02 -9.79 -9.49
N PHE A 8 27.26 -10.51 -8.67
CA PHE A 8 26.09 -9.97 -7.97
C PHE A 8 26.03 -10.55 -6.54
N GLN A 9 27.11 -10.39 -5.79
CA GLN A 9 27.12 -10.63 -4.34
C GLN A 9 26.50 -9.41 -3.64
N GLY A 10 25.30 -9.56 -3.06
CA GLY A 10 24.87 -8.67 -1.97
C GLY A 10 23.40 -8.22 -1.93
N ILE A 11 22.53 -8.60 -2.87
CA ILE A 11 21.10 -8.29 -2.78
C ILE A 11 20.33 -9.61 -2.67
N GLN A 12 19.96 -9.95 -1.44
CA GLN A 12 19.00 -11.03 -1.17
C GLN A 12 17.68 -10.64 -1.84
N THR A 13 17.12 -11.54 -2.66
CA THR A 13 15.96 -11.22 -3.51
C THR A 13 14.72 -10.90 -2.66
N LEU A 14 13.77 -10.12 -3.22
CA LEU A 14 12.49 -9.82 -2.56
C LEU A 14 11.79 -11.10 -2.11
N TRP A 15 11.87 -12.10 -2.97
CA TRP A 15 11.31 -13.41 -2.72
C TRP A 15 12.00 -14.14 -1.56
N GLU A 16 13.33 -14.23 -1.50
CA GLU A 16 14.04 -14.89 -0.39
C GLU A 16 13.68 -14.27 0.96
N ARG A 17 13.57 -12.94 1.02
CA ARG A 17 13.16 -12.24 2.24
C ARG A 17 11.70 -12.49 2.59
N MET A 18 10.82 -12.61 1.61
CA MET A 18 9.40 -12.90 1.85
C MET A 18 9.12 -14.38 2.12
N GLN A 19 9.99 -15.31 1.73
CA GLN A 19 9.84 -16.73 2.08
C GLN A 19 10.05 -17.02 3.57
N VAL A 20 11.03 -16.34 4.18
CA VAL A 20 11.26 -16.42 5.63
C VAL A 20 10.07 -15.83 6.38
N LEU A 21 9.47 -14.79 5.81
CA LEU A 21 8.43 -14.00 6.43
C LEU A 21 7.04 -14.49 6.02
N ARG A 22 6.43 -15.35 6.85
CA ARG A 22 5.03 -15.79 6.68
C ARG A 22 4.05 -14.63 6.48
N THR A 23 4.36 -13.45 7.01
CA THR A 23 3.57 -12.21 6.87
C THR A 23 4.49 -10.99 6.80
N VAL A 24 4.23 -10.09 5.86
CA VAL A 24 4.86 -8.78 5.75
C VAL A 24 3.92 -7.72 6.31
N ASN A 25 4.44 -6.90 7.22
CA ASN A 25 3.72 -5.73 7.72
C ASN A 25 4.11 -4.50 6.90
N VAL A 26 3.14 -3.62 6.69
CA VAL A 26 3.38 -2.29 6.13
C VAL A 26 3.18 -1.28 7.24
N PHE A 27 4.16 -0.42 7.43
CA PHE A 27 4.22 0.61 8.47
C PHE A 27 4.13 2.00 7.85
N ASP A 28 3.59 2.96 8.60
CA ASP A 28 3.69 4.36 8.23
C ASP A 28 5.10 4.90 8.56
N GLY A 29 5.81 5.40 7.56
CA GLY A 29 7.19 5.89 7.67
C GLY A 29 7.33 7.15 8.52
N SER A 30 6.24 7.89 8.76
CA SER A 30 6.22 9.09 9.62
C SER A 30 6.71 8.80 11.05
N PHE A 31 6.63 7.54 11.49
CA PHE A 31 7.08 7.11 12.82
C PHE A 31 8.59 6.84 12.93
N ARG A 32 9.35 6.78 11.80
CA ARG A 32 10.78 6.41 11.79
C ARG A 32 11.73 7.59 11.97
N ALA A 33 11.26 8.84 11.82
CA ALA A 33 12.09 10.04 11.98
C ALA A 33 12.60 10.28 13.43
N ALA A 34 12.32 9.38 14.38
CA ALA A 34 12.50 9.61 15.81
C ALA A 34 13.46 8.65 16.54
N TYR A 35 14.35 7.89 15.87
CA TYR A 35 15.22 6.94 16.58
C TYR A 35 16.69 6.94 16.11
N SER A 36 17.57 7.35 17.03
CA SER A 36 18.94 6.87 17.18
C SER A 36 19.25 6.69 18.68
N GLN A 37 19.86 5.55 19.03
CA GLN A 37 20.45 5.10 20.30
C GLN A 37 19.53 4.72 21.50
N PRO A 38 19.89 3.68 22.31
CA PRO A 38 19.02 3.07 23.33
C PRO A 38 18.98 3.78 24.69
N SER A 39 19.91 4.70 24.97
CA SER A 39 19.95 5.46 26.24
C SER A 39 18.89 6.57 26.33
N ASP A 40 18.20 6.87 25.22
CA ASP A 40 17.22 7.94 25.10
C ASP A 40 15.76 7.47 25.20
N GLN A 41 15.47 6.20 25.50
CA GLN A 41 14.06 5.76 25.56
C GLN A 41 13.24 6.48 26.65
N ALA A 42 13.85 6.78 27.80
CA ALA A 42 13.18 7.52 28.88
C ALA A 42 12.97 9.00 28.51
N SER A 43 13.98 9.65 27.92
CA SER A 43 13.90 11.06 27.48
C SER A 43 12.91 11.22 26.32
N ILE A 44 12.82 10.23 25.42
CA ILE A 44 11.87 10.19 24.30
C ILE A 44 10.44 9.94 24.78
N ILE A 45 10.23 9.04 25.76
CA ILE A 45 8.90 8.84 26.36
C ILE A 45 8.45 10.13 27.05
N GLU A 46 9.31 10.79 27.82
CA GLU A 46 8.98 12.08 28.44
C GLU A 46 8.71 13.18 27.40
N ALA A 47 9.52 13.27 26.34
CA ALA A 47 9.28 14.24 25.27
C ALA A 47 7.96 13.97 24.53
N LYS A 48 7.60 12.70 24.32
CA LYS A 48 6.33 12.30 23.71
C LYS A 48 5.13 12.54 24.62
N ILE A 49 5.27 12.34 25.94
CA ILE A 49 4.24 12.70 26.91
C ILE A 49 4.02 14.22 26.90
N ARG A 50 5.10 15.02 26.96
CA ARG A 50 5.00 16.49 26.87
C ARG A 50 4.38 16.98 25.56
N GLN A 51 4.70 16.32 24.43
CA GLN A 51 4.11 16.65 23.15
C GLN A 51 2.62 16.29 23.09
N ALA A 52 2.22 15.14 23.66
CA ALA A 52 0.82 14.74 23.76
C ALA A 52 0.03 15.69 24.68
N GLU A 53 0.63 16.13 25.80
CA GLU A 53 0.04 17.14 26.70
C GLU A 53 -0.16 18.49 26.00
N LEU A 54 0.81 18.94 25.20
CA LEU A 54 0.66 20.16 24.41
C LEU A 54 -0.42 20.04 23.33
N GLN A 55 -0.54 18.89 22.68
CA GLN A 55 -1.62 18.63 21.72
C GLN A 55 -2.99 18.61 22.39
N LEU A 56 -3.12 17.98 23.56
CA LEU A 56 -4.34 18.00 24.35
C LEU A 56 -4.72 19.42 24.78
N TYR A 57 -3.76 20.21 25.26
CA TYR A 57 -3.98 21.61 25.61
C TYR A 57 -4.45 22.45 24.40
N THR A 58 -3.87 22.20 23.23
CA THR A 58 -4.25 22.91 21.98
C THR A 58 -5.67 22.53 21.55
N LEU A 59 -6.01 21.24 21.61
CA LEU A 59 -7.36 20.74 21.31
C LEU A 59 -8.40 21.25 22.32
N GLU A 60 -8.06 21.33 23.60
CA GLU A 60 -8.93 21.92 24.63
C GLU A 60 -9.15 23.40 24.37
N THR A 61 -8.11 24.12 23.95
CA THR A 61 -8.19 25.54 23.61
C THR A 61 -9.04 25.76 22.35
N GLU A 62 -8.88 24.93 21.32
CA GLU A 62 -9.72 24.98 20.12
C GLU A 62 -11.17 24.60 20.41
N LYS A 63 -11.40 23.56 21.21
CA LYS A 63 -12.73 23.17 21.69
C LYS A 63 -13.40 24.33 22.42
N ASN A 64 -12.67 25.03 23.29
CA ASN A 64 -13.18 26.19 24.00
C ASN A 64 -13.43 27.38 23.07
N ARG A 65 -12.58 27.61 22.05
CA ARG A 65 -12.83 28.64 21.02
C ARG A 65 -14.06 28.31 20.19
N ILE A 66 -14.24 27.06 19.77
CA ILE A 66 -15.42 26.59 19.03
C ILE A 66 -16.67 26.71 19.90
N LEU A 67 -16.60 26.35 21.19
CA LEU A 67 -17.71 26.50 22.12
C LEU A 67 -18.09 27.98 22.30
N LEU A 68 -17.10 28.87 22.42
CA LEU A 68 -17.31 30.31 22.50
C LEU A 68 -17.92 30.87 21.20
N PHE A 69 -17.47 30.36 20.04
CA PHE A 69 -18.00 30.75 18.74
C PHE A 69 -19.43 30.25 18.55
N LYS A 70 -19.73 29.03 18.99
CA LYS A 70 -21.06 28.44 18.99
C LYS A 70 -22.00 29.23 19.92
N LYS A 71 -21.54 29.59 21.11
CA LYS A 71 -22.28 30.45 22.06
C LYS A 71 -22.57 31.83 21.46
N ARG A 72 -21.58 32.45 20.80
CA ARG A 72 -21.77 33.72 20.07
C ARG A 72 -22.68 33.58 18.85
N ALA A 73 -22.66 32.45 18.16
CA ALA A 73 -23.57 32.18 17.03
C ALA A 73 -25.00 31.93 17.50
N GLU A 74 -25.20 31.27 18.64
CA GLU A 74 -26.51 31.07 19.29
C GLU A 74 -27.07 32.39 19.86
N GLU A 75 -26.21 33.28 20.35
CA GLU A 75 -26.58 34.66 20.73
C GLU A 75 -26.94 35.51 19.51
N ARG A 76 -26.23 35.35 18.38
CA ARG A 76 -26.54 36.00 17.10
C ARG A 76 -27.81 35.45 16.44
N ALA A 77 -28.11 34.16 16.55
CA ALA A 77 -29.33 33.55 16.02
C ALA A 77 -30.61 34.05 16.75
N ARG A 78 -30.47 34.59 17.96
CA ARG A 78 -31.55 35.28 18.70
C ARG A 78 -31.84 36.70 18.20
N GLY A 79 -30.98 37.27 17.34
CA GLY A 79 -31.20 38.55 16.65
C GLY A 79 -31.33 38.35 15.14
N ARG A 80 -32.54 38.50 14.61
CA ARG A 80 -32.91 38.23 13.21
C ARG A 80 -32.07 38.97 12.14
N SER A 81 -31.86 38.24 11.03
CA SER A 81 -31.97 38.61 9.60
C SER A 81 -30.81 39.25 8.82
N SER A 82 -30.60 38.65 7.64
CA SER A 82 -30.11 39.18 6.34
C SER A 82 -28.63 39.57 6.16
N ALA A 83 -27.97 38.90 5.21
CA ALA A 83 -27.42 39.46 3.97
C ALA A 83 -26.28 38.59 3.39
N ALA A 84 -26.32 38.37 2.09
CA ALA A 84 -25.24 37.82 1.27
C ALA A 84 -24.09 38.84 1.11
N ILE A 85 -22.89 38.39 0.73
CA ILE A 85 -21.99 39.00 -0.28
C ILE A 85 -20.73 38.15 -0.50
N ARG A 86 -20.30 38.11 -1.77
CA ARG A 86 -19.08 37.53 -2.34
C ARG A 86 -17.82 38.31 -1.95
N SER A 87 -16.69 37.63 -1.86
CA SER A 87 -15.38 37.97 -2.48
C SER A 87 -14.42 36.84 -2.07
N GLY A 88 -13.71 36.14 -2.97
CA GLY A 88 -12.70 36.69 -3.85
C GLY A 88 -11.38 36.81 -3.09
N THR A 89 -10.59 35.73 -3.04
CA THR A 89 -9.17 35.81 -2.67
C THR A 89 -8.38 34.75 -3.44
N GLU A 90 -7.51 35.23 -4.34
CA GLU A 90 -6.38 34.45 -4.87
C GLU A 90 -5.48 34.02 -3.71
N LEU A 91 -5.06 32.75 -3.71
CA LEU A 91 -3.98 32.27 -2.86
C LEU A 91 -2.93 31.60 -3.74
N ARG A 92 -1.74 32.21 -3.71
CA ARG A 92 -0.49 31.70 -4.24
C ARG A 92 -0.27 30.26 -3.76
N THR A 93 -0.13 29.33 -4.70
CA THR A 93 0.24 27.94 -4.44
C THR A 93 1.70 27.87 -3.99
N ALA A 94 1.92 27.82 -2.68
CA ALA A 94 3.09 27.10 -2.17
C ALA A 94 2.77 25.60 -2.33
N GLU A 95 3.35 24.97 -3.34
CA GLU A 95 3.24 23.53 -3.60
C GLU A 95 3.99 22.75 -2.51
N ALA A 96 3.36 22.61 -1.34
CA ALA A 96 3.75 21.60 -0.37
C ALA A 96 3.26 20.23 -0.86
N SER A 97 4.10 19.52 -1.59
CA SER A 97 3.87 18.12 -1.95
C SER A 97 4.07 17.24 -0.70
N PHE A 98 2.97 16.76 -0.10
CA PHE A 98 3.05 15.87 1.06
C PHE A 98 3.28 14.42 0.60
N SER A 99 4.52 14.03 0.29
CA SER A 99 4.80 12.63 -0.03
C SER A 99 4.67 11.76 1.23
N ARG A 100 3.83 10.72 1.18
CA ARG A 100 3.68 9.74 2.26
C ARG A 100 4.54 8.52 1.97
N THR A 101 5.39 8.15 2.91
CA THR A 101 6.22 6.93 2.79
C THR A 101 5.65 5.81 3.63
N LEU A 102 5.46 4.64 3.02
CA LEU A 102 5.15 3.38 3.70
C LEU A 102 6.38 2.47 3.69
N LEU A 103 6.57 1.71 4.76
CA LEU A 103 7.71 0.80 4.90
C LEU A 103 7.21 -0.65 4.94
N LEU A 104 7.78 -1.52 4.11
CA LEU A 104 7.50 -2.94 4.10
C LEU A 104 8.58 -3.65 4.92
N GLY A 105 8.16 -4.43 5.92
CA GLY A 105 9.05 -5.08 6.88
C GLY A 105 8.36 -6.19 7.64
N GLU A 106 9.12 -7.13 8.21
CA GLU A 106 8.58 -7.98 9.28
C GLU A 106 8.24 -7.11 10.49
N HIS A 107 9.19 -6.26 10.86
CA HIS A 107 9.11 -5.35 11.98
C HIS A 107 9.41 -3.92 11.53
N GLN A 108 8.88 -2.93 12.26
CA GLN A 108 9.05 -1.51 11.94
C GLN A 108 10.54 -1.08 11.89
N ASN A 109 11.36 -1.74 12.68
CA ASN A 109 12.80 -1.46 12.81
C ASN A 109 13.66 -2.20 11.77
N GLN A 110 13.08 -3.15 11.04
CA GLN A 110 13.76 -3.92 10.00
C GLN A 110 12.96 -3.89 8.69
N PRO A 111 12.74 -2.69 8.11
CA PRO A 111 12.12 -2.58 6.81
C PRO A 111 13.11 -3.01 5.72
N PHE A 112 12.58 -3.60 4.65
CA PHE A 112 13.36 -4.04 3.50
C PHE A 112 13.03 -3.23 2.23
N TYR A 113 11.79 -2.75 2.07
CA TYR A 113 11.39 -1.84 0.98
C TYR A 113 10.67 -0.62 1.51
N ALA A 114 10.82 0.50 0.79
CA ALA A 114 10.03 1.70 0.99
C ALA A 114 9.09 1.90 -0.19
N LEU A 115 7.91 2.43 0.09
CA LEU A 115 6.90 2.78 -0.89
C LEU A 115 6.57 4.26 -0.73
N SER A 116 6.77 5.05 -1.78
CA SER A 116 6.48 6.48 -1.78
C SER A 116 5.16 6.72 -2.51
N ILE A 117 4.18 7.24 -1.79
CA ILE A 117 2.91 7.71 -2.32
C ILE A 117 3.06 9.22 -2.44
N HIS A 118 3.22 9.71 -3.66
CA HIS A 118 3.33 11.15 -3.86
C HIS A 118 1.98 11.78 -3.51
N SER A 119 1.92 13.03 -3.07
CA SER A 119 0.64 13.73 -3.06
C SER A 119 0.81 15.07 -3.75
N GLY A 120 -0.17 15.38 -4.58
CA GLY A 120 -0.35 16.65 -5.26
C GLY A 120 -1.84 16.82 -5.53
N PHE A 121 -2.25 17.94 -6.10
CA PHE A 121 -3.65 18.25 -6.43
C PHE A 121 -4.28 17.29 -7.48
N THR A 122 -3.55 16.26 -7.91
CA THR A 122 -4.06 15.18 -8.76
C THR A 122 -4.77 14.12 -7.93
N SER A 123 -5.93 13.67 -8.42
CA SER A 123 -6.83 12.71 -7.75
C SER A 123 -6.29 11.27 -7.69
N SER A 124 -5.03 11.05 -8.06
CA SER A 124 -4.48 9.75 -8.44
C SER A 124 -2.95 9.77 -8.46
N PRO A 125 -2.28 9.99 -7.32
CA PRO A 125 -0.84 10.15 -7.30
C PRO A 125 -0.10 8.83 -7.56
N PRO A 126 1.06 8.88 -8.25
CA PRO A 126 1.84 7.70 -8.54
C PRO A 126 2.39 7.07 -7.25
N ILE A 127 2.36 5.74 -7.21
CA ILE A 127 2.96 4.95 -6.14
C ILE A 127 4.28 4.39 -6.67
N VAL A 128 5.37 4.56 -5.93
CA VAL A 128 6.69 4.05 -6.30
C VAL A 128 7.19 3.10 -5.21
N LEU A 129 7.49 1.86 -5.58
CA LEU A 129 8.20 0.90 -4.75
C LEU A 129 9.70 1.07 -4.98
N HIS A 130 10.47 1.23 -3.91
CA HIS A 130 11.91 1.39 -3.94
C HIS A 130 12.61 0.09 -3.56
N SER A 131 13.78 -0.19 -4.13
CA SER A 131 14.57 -1.41 -3.91
C SER A 131 15.22 -1.52 -2.52
N GLY A 132 15.06 -0.49 -1.68
CA GLY A 132 15.59 -0.45 -0.32
C GLY A 132 14.64 0.27 0.65
N PRO A 133 14.99 0.34 1.93
CA PRO A 133 14.12 0.86 2.99
C PRO A 133 14.03 2.39 3.06
N ALA A 134 14.57 3.08 2.07
CA ALA A 134 14.54 4.54 1.95
C ALA A 134 13.89 4.95 0.61
N ASN A 135 13.16 6.07 0.61
CA ASN A 135 12.58 6.67 -0.59
C ASN A 135 13.63 7.21 -1.60
N THR A 136 14.90 7.30 -1.19
CA THR A 136 16.03 7.63 -2.05
C THR A 136 16.62 6.40 -2.75
N SER A 137 16.21 5.19 -2.37
CA SER A 137 16.69 3.97 -3.04
C SER A 137 16.14 3.92 -4.47
N PRO A 138 16.84 3.26 -5.42
CA PRO A 138 16.38 3.17 -6.80
C PRO A 138 14.94 2.65 -6.92
N PRO A 139 14.11 3.22 -7.81
CA PRO A 139 12.76 2.74 -8.04
C PRO A 139 12.82 1.31 -8.61
N LEU A 140 12.06 0.42 -7.98
CA LEU A 140 11.92 -0.99 -8.38
C LEU A 140 10.68 -1.19 -9.24
N ALA A 141 9.56 -0.55 -8.88
CA ALA A 141 8.33 -0.59 -9.63
C ALA A 141 7.50 0.67 -9.36
N SER A 142 6.64 1.04 -10.30
CA SER A 142 5.74 2.18 -10.14
C SER A 142 4.32 1.86 -10.60
N VAL A 143 3.38 2.63 -10.08
CA VAL A 143 1.96 2.59 -10.45
C VAL A 143 1.56 3.94 -10.98
N ASP A 144 1.00 3.95 -12.17
CA ASP A 144 0.38 5.11 -12.76
C ASP A 144 -1.13 4.91 -12.80
N TYR A 145 -1.83 5.84 -12.18
CA TYR A 145 -3.29 5.89 -12.21
C TYR A 145 -3.72 6.74 -13.39
N HIS A 146 -4.53 6.18 -14.27
CA HIS A 146 -5.05 6.94 -15.40
C HIS A 146 -6.13 7.91 -14.91
N SER A 147 -5.87 9.21 -15.03
CA SER A 147 -6.82 10.28 -14.69
C SER A 147 -8.18 10.01 -15.33
N PHE A 148 -9.24 10.07 -14.52
CA PHE A 148 -10.63 9.81 -14.93
C PHE A 148 -10.96 8.37 -15.34
N SER A 149 -10.06 7.40 -15.15
CA SER A 149 -10.28 5.98 -15.45
C SER A 149 -10.19 5.08 -14.23
N THR A 150 -10.79 3.89 -14.32
CA THR A 150 -10.56 2.79 -13.38
C THR A 150 -9.29 2.01 -13.65
N LYS A 151 -8.62 2.26 -14.79
CA LYS A 151 -7.38 1.60 -15.18
C LYS A 151 -6.18 2.05 -14.35
N MET A 152 -5.30 1.11 -14.04
CA MET A 152 -3.98 1.37 -13.47
C MET A 152 -2.94 0.64 -14.32
N SER A 153 -1.81 1.28 -14.58
CA SER A 153 -0.67 0.65 -15.21
C SER A 153 0.46 0.48 -14.20
N MET A 154 1.15 -0.66 -14.28
CA MET A 154 2.23 -1.02 -13.39
C MET A 154 3.51 -1.12 -14.20
N THR A 155 4.52 -0.31 -13.88
CA THR A 155 5.86 -0.44 -14.48
C THR A 155 6.72 -1.33 -13.60
N LEU A 156 7.24 -2.41 -14.18
CA LEU A 156 8.03 -3.44 -13.51
C LEU A 156 9.45 -3.51 -14.10
N PRO A 157 10.40 -4.16 -13.40
CA PRO A 157 11.70 -4.49 -13.98
C PRO A 157 11.54 -5.25 -15.30
N PRO A 158 12.42 -5.03 -16.28
CA PRO A 158 12.32 -5.68 -17.59
C PRO A 158 12.43 -7.20 -17.44
N ALA A 159 11.56 -7.93 -18.15
CA ALA A 159 11.69 -9.38 -18.28
C ALA A 159 12.76 -9.74 -19.33
N PRO A 160 13.24 -10.99 -19.37
CA PRO A 160 14.13 -11.44 -20.44
C PRO A 160 13.51 -11.19 -21.82
N LYS A 161 14.37 -10.84 -22.79
CA LYS A 161 13.90 -10.55 -24.16
C LYS A 161 13.22 -11.79 -24.74
N GLY A 162 12.03 -11.60 -25.31
CA GLY A 162 11.25 -12.69 -25.90
C GLY A 162 10.38 -13.46 -24.90
N SER A 163 10.40 -13.12 -23.61
CA SER A 163 9.52 -13.74 -22.63
C SER A 163 8.05 -13.34 -22.84
N PRO A 164 7.11 -14.29 -22.80
CA PRO A 164 5.69 -13.99 -22.92
C PRO A 164 5.22 -13.12 -21.74
N GLY A 165 4.46 -12.05 -22.01
CA GLY A 165 4.04 -11.11 -20.96
C GLY A 165 5.20 -10.33 -20.32
N GLY A 166 6.34 -10.24 -21.01
CA GLY A 166 7.53 -9.52 -20.58
C GLY A 166 7.51 -8.00 -20.79
N ALA A 167 6.36 -7.44 -21.18
CA ALA A 167 6.20 -6.00 -21.34
C ALA A 167 6.54 -5.28 -20.03
N PRO A 168 7.34 -4.18 -20.06
CA PRO A 168 7.74 -3.46 -18.86
C PRO A 168 6.54 -2.83 -18.14
N VAL A 169 5.48 -2.51 -18.88
CA VAL A 169 4.22 -1.99 -18.37
C VAL A 169 3.15 -3.07 -18.44
N ILE A 170 2.47 -3.31 -17.33
CA ILE A 170 1.36 -4.26 -17.21
C ILE A 170 0.11 -3.51 -16.78
N GLU A 171 -0.96 -3.66 -17.55
CA GLU A 171 -2.26 -3.09 -17.20
C GLU A 171 -2.96 -3.93 -16.13
N LEU A 172 -3.47 -3.25 -15.11
CA LEU A 172 -4.37 -3.82 -14.12
C LEU A 172 -5.81 -3.52 -14.56
N GLU A 173 -6.45 -4.54 -15.12
CA GLU A 173 -7.84 -4.49 -15.55
C GLU A 173 -8.76 -4.41 -14.33
N TYR A 174 -9.80 -3.57 -14.42
CA TYR A 174 -10.82 -3.42 -13.40
C TYR A 174 -12.16 -3.92 -13.94
N ASN A 175 -12.65 -5.02 -13.39
CA ASN A 175 -13.89 -5.65 -13.82
C ASN A 175 -15.00 -5.39 -12.80
N LEU A 176 -16.09 -4.81 -13.28
CA LEU A 176 -17.33 -4.56 -12.53
C LEU A 176 -18.36 -5.65 -12.85
N ASP A 177 -18.01 -6.91 -12.55
CA ASP A 177 -18.98 -8.00 -12.66
C ASP A 177 -19.79 -8.03 -11.37
N PHE A 178 -20.90 -7.29 -11.33
CA PHE A 178 -21.78 -7.25 -10.15
C PHE A 178 -22.16 -8.68 -9.71
N PRO A 179 -21.98 -9.06 -8.43
CA PRO A 179 -21.70 -8.22 -7.26
C PRO A 179 -20.22 -8.09 -6.86
N THR A 180 -19.29 -8.62 -7.64
CA THR A 180 -17.85 -8.71 -7.30
C THR A 180 -17.00 -7.67 -8.03
N LEU A 181 -16.27 -6.87 -7.25
CA LEU A 181 -15.26 -5.95 -7.77
C LEU A 181 -13.93 -6.70 -7.82
N ASN A 182 -13.41 -6.91 -9.03
CA ASN A 182 -12.21 -7.69 -9.25
C ASN A 182 -11.15 -6.89 -10.03
N TYR A 183 -9.88 -7.09 -9.68
CA TYR A 183 -8.76 -6.55 -10.46
C TYR A 183 -7.96 -7.70 -11.06
N ALA A 184 -7.65 -7.65 -12.35
CA ALA A 184 -6.94 -8.73 -13.03
C ALA A 184 -5.71 -8.23 -13.78
N PHE A 185 -4.69 -9.08 -13.85
CA PHE A 185 -3.52 -8.85 -14.69
C PHE A 185 -3.01 -10.16 -15.27
N ALA A 186 -2.30 -10.07 -16.39
CA ALA A 186 -1.60 -11.20 -16.99
C ALA A 186 -0.11 -10.87 -17.12
N MET A 187 0.76 -11.83 -16.80
CA MET A 187 2.20 -11.63 -16.89
C MET A 187 2.96 -12.93 -17.07
N GLY A 188 4.20 -12.82 -17.57
CA GLY A 188 5.16 -13.92 -17.57
C GLY A 188 5.56 -14.30 -16.14
N VAL A 189 5.50 -15.59 -15.83
CA VAL A 189 5.89 -16.18 -14.54
C VAL A 189 6.94 -17.26 -14.73
N GLY A 190 7.61 -17.62 -13.64
CA GLY A 190 8.77 -18.52 -13.64
C GLY A 190 10.09 -17.77 -13.66
N PRO A 191 11.22 -18.47 -13.45
CA PRO A 191 12.55 -17.85 -13.37
C PRO A 191 12.92 -17.03 -14.61
N ASN A 192 12.41 -17.41 -15.79
CA ASN A 192 12.68 -16.71 -17.05
C ASN A 192 11.42 -16.06 -17.65
N CYS A 193 10.36 -15.90 -16.85
CA CYS A 193 9.06 -15.41 -17.32
C CYS A 193 8.52 -16.24 -18.50
N GLU A 194 8.78 -17.55 -18.53
CA GLU A 194 8.52 -18.44 -19.66
C GLU A 194 7.04 -18.83 -19.85
N ARG A 195 6.20 -18.60 -18.83
CA ARG A 195 4.79 -18.97 -18.82
C ARG A 195 3.92 -17.74 -18.67
N LEU A 196 3.00 -17.51 -19.61
CA LEU A 196 1.99 -16.45 -19.44
C LEU A 196 0.85 -16.96 -18.56
N GLU A 197 0.61 -16.29 -17.44
CA GLU A 197 -0.48 -16.61 -16.53
C GLU A 197 -1.29 -15.39 -16.16
N ARG A 198 -2.54 -15.63 -15.76
CA ARG A 198 -3.51 -14.60 -15.38
C ARG A 198 -3.90 -14.74 -13.91
N PHE A 199 -3.99 -13.61 -13.24
CA PHE A 199 -4.26 -13.50 -11.82
C PHE A 199 -5.39 -12.52 -11.56
N GLU A 200 -6.11 -12.73 -10.46
CA GLU A 200 -7.27 -11.92 -10.10
C GLU A 200 -7.32 -11.62 -8.60
N TRP A 201 -7.25 -10.35 -8.24
CA TRP A 201 -7.57 -9.84 -6.92
C TRP A 201 -9.08 -9.84 -6.73
N ARG A 202 -9.56 -10.61 -5.76
CA ARG A 202 -10.95 -10.70 -5.36
C ARG A 202 -11.13 -10.27 -3.92
N SER A 203 -12.23 -9.56 -3.65
CA SER A 203 -12.61 -9.27 -2.26
C SER A 203 -12.90 -10.56 -1.50
N SER A 204 -12.49 -10.64 -0.24
CA SER A 204 -12.68 -11.83 0.58
C SER A 204 -12.79 -11.51 2.07
N SER A 205 -13.45 -12.38 2.82
CA SER A 205 -13.51 -12.39 4.28
C SER A 205 -13.33 -13.81 4.85
N GLY A 206 -12.73 -14.71 4.06
CA GLY A 206 -12.57 -16.11 4.41
C GLY A 206 -11.32 -16.41 5.23
N GLU A 207 -11.07 -17.70 5.44
CA GLU A 207 -9.94 -18.23 6.23
C GLU A 207 -8.57 -17.67 5.79
N ALA A 208 -8.37 -17.55 4.47
CA ALA A 208 -7.15 -16.98 3.90
C ALA A 208 -6.90 -15.52 4.33
N ILE A 209 -7.95 -14.75 4.66
CA ILE A 209 -7.81 -13.40 5.22
C ILE A 209 -7.62 -13.46 6.73
N ALA A 210 -8.34 -14.36 7.41
CA ALA A 210 -8.25 -14.54 8.85
C ALA A 210 -6.82 -14.89 9.31
N MET A 211 -6.05 -15.63 8.49
CA MET A 211 -4.66 -15.98 8.80
C MET A 211 -3.76 -14.76 9.06
N LEU A 212 -4.10 -13.61 8.47
CA LEU A 212 -3.32 -12.38 8.62
C LEU A 212 -3.57 -11.72 9.98
N ASP A 213 -4.63 -12.10 10.70
CA ASP A 213 -4.99 -11.49 11.99
C ASP A 213 -5.16 -9.95 11.89
N GLY A 214 -5.66 -9.47 10.75
CA GLY A 214 -5.96 -8.05 10.54
C GLY A 214 -7.47 -7.80 10.58
N ARG A 215 -7.97 -6.95 9.70
CA ARG A 215 -9.42 -6.82 9.52
C ARG A 215 -10.00 -8.10 8.91
N SER A 216 -11.28 -8.35 9.23
CA SER A 216 -12.05 -9.50 8.73
C SER A 216 -12.35 -9.45 7.23
N ARG A 217 -12.17 -8.30 6.56
CA ARG A 217 -12.33 -8.13 5.12
C ARG A 217 -11.01 -7.69 4.50
N GLY A 218 -10.65 -8.32 3.40
CA GLY A 218 -9.43 -8.06 2.66
C GLY A 218 -9.55 -8.48 1.20
N TRP A 219 -8.40 -8.70 0.59
CA TRP A 219 -8.22 -9.07 -0.80
C TRP A 219 -7.40 -10.35 -0.89
N LYS A 220 -7.79 -11.24 -1.79
CA LYS A 220 -7.03 -12.44 -2.12
C LYS A 220 -6.67 -12.42 -3.60
N LEU A 221 -5.44 -12.77 -3.92
CA LEU A 221 -4.97 -12.92 -5.29
C LEU A 221 -5.13 -14.38 -5.69
N VAL A 222 -5.93 -14.62 -6.72
CA VAL A 222 -6.27 -15.93 -7.23
C VAL A 222 -5.52 -16.18 -8.52
N ARG A 223 -4.90 -17.35 -8.64
CA ARG A 223 -4.25 -17.82 -9.88
C ARG A 223 -5.28 -18.53 -10.74
N LEU A 224 -5.48 -18.05 -11.98
CA LEU A 224 -6.54 -18.57 -12.85
C LEU A 224 -6.14 -19.81 -13.66
N ALA A 225 -4.83 -20.10 -13.74
CA ALA A 225 -4.30 -21.29 -14.41
C ALA A 225 -4.88 -22.59 -13.81
N GLN A 226 -5.08 -23.61 -14.65
CA GLN A 226 -5.64 -24.90 -14.23
C GLN A 226 -4.64 -25.78 -13.46
N SER A 227 -3.33 -25.58 -13.66
CA SER A 227 -2.24 -26.31 -13.00
C SER A 227 -1.92 -25.80 -11.58
N ALA A 228 -2.92 -25.26 -10.89
CA ALA A 228 -2.83 -24.69 -9.55
C ALA A 228 -2.13 -25.64 -8.54
N GLY A 229 -1.18 -25.11 -7.77
CA GLY A 229 -0.39 -25.87 -6.80
C GLY A 229 -1.27 -26.60 -5.78
N SER A 230 -0.89 -27.83 -5.41
CA SER A 230 -1.70 -28.73 -4.57
C SER A 230 -1.90 -28.24 -3.13
N ALA A 231 -1.13 -27.25 -2.69
CA ALA A 231 -1.06 -26.80 -1.31
C ALA A 231 -1.49 -25.33 -1.15
N GLY A 232 -2.24 -25.04 -0.08
CA GLY A 232 -2.66 -23.68 0.29
C GLY A 232 -4.17 -23.45 0.18
N PHE A 233 -4.58 -22.20 0.42
CA PHE A 233 -5.99 -21.82 0.38
C PHE A 233 -6.56 -21.90 -1.04
N ARG A 234 -7.82 -22.34 -1.12
CA ARG A 234 -8.59 -22.34 -2.36
C ARG A 234 -9.71 -21.32 -2.29
N SER A 235 -9.97 -20.71 -3.43
CA SER A 235 -11.17 -19.92 -3.65
C SER A 235 -12.39 -20.84 -3.83
N SER A 236 -13.61 -20.29 -3.75
CA SER A 236 -14.86 -21.05 -3.86
C SER A 236 -15.02 -21.77 -5.20
N ASP A 237 -14.36 -21.28 -6.25
CA ASP A 237 -14.25 -21.86 -7.58
C ASP A 237 -13.09 -22.87 -7.71
N GLY A 238 -12.50 -23.30 -6.59
CA GLY A 238 -11.40 -24.28 -6.55
C GLY A 238 -10.04 -23.74 -6.99
N LYS A 239 -9.97 -22.47 -7.40
CA LYS A 239 -8.74 -21.81 -7.85
C LYS A 239 -7.81 -21.51 -6.67
N GLU A 240 -6.52 -21.59 -6.91
CA GLU A 240 -5.50 -21.37 -5.89
C GLU A 240 -5.39 -19.89 -5.50
N VAL A 241 -5.26 -19.65 -4.19
CA VAL A 241 -4.94 -18.33 -3.64
C VAL A 241 -3.43 -18.25 -3.46
N VAL A 242 -2.81 -17.23 -4.07
CA VAL A 242 -1.35 -17.06 -4.13
C VAL A 242 -0.83 -15.87 -3.33
N ALA A 243 -1.72 -14.93 -2.97
CA ALA A 243 -1.40 -13.86 -2.04
C ALA A 243 -2.66 -13.38 -1.33
N VAL A 244 -2.49 -12.76 -0.16
CA VAL A 244 -3.58 -12.21 0.64
C VAL A 244 -3.18 -10.89 1.27
N TRP A 245 -4.18 -10.03 1.46
CA TRP A 245 -3.97 -8.65 1.89
C TRP A 245 -5.15 -8.17 2.77
N THR A 246 -4.91 -7.59 3.96
CA THR A 246 -5.96 -7.00 4.82
C THR A 246 -5.52 -5.80 5.68
N ASP A 247 -6.31 -4.73 5.71
CA ASP A 247 -6.06 -3.56 6.57
C ASP A 247 -5.65 -3.99 7.99
N ALA A 248 -4.65 -3.32 8.56
CA ALA A 248 -4.31 -3.56 9.96
C ALA A 248 -5.53 -3.19 10.84
N GLY A 249 -5.93 -4.08 11.74
CA GLY A 249 -7.14 -3.92 12.56
C GLY A 249 -6.98 -2.81 13.61
N LEU A 250 -6.30 -3.15 14.71
CA LEU A 250 -6.16 -2.29 15.90
C LEU A 250 -4.75 -1.68 16.06
N SER A 251 -3.95 -1.65 14.99
CA SER A 251 -2.57 -1.18 15.08
C SER A 251 -2.45 0.32 14.85
N MET A 252 -1.66 1.00 15.69
CA MET A 252 -1.32 2.42 15.53
C MET A 252 -0.22 2.67 14.48
N THR A 253 0.72 1.73 14.34
CA THR A 253 1.89 1.88 13.44
C THR A 253 1.78 1.09 12.13
N LYS A 254 1.23 -0.12 12.19
CA LYS A 254 0.91 -0.94 11.01
C LYS A 254 -0.33 -0.41 10.34
N VAL A 255 -0.23 -0.21 9.04
CA VAL A 255 -1.36 0.15 8.18
C VAL A 255 -1.90 -1.07 7.46
N ALA A 256 -1.09 -2.13 7.36
CA ALA A 256 -1.39 -3.28 6.52
C ALA A 256 -0.55 -4.52 6.89
N LYS A 257 -1.13 -5.71 6.67
CA LYS A 257 -0.54 -7.05 6.69
C LYS A 257 -0.73 -7.86 5.38
N PHE A 258 0.33 -8.19 4.65
CA PHE A 258 0.31 -8.96 3.40
C PHE A 258 0.99 -10.32 3.57
N ALA A 259 0.56 -11.35 2.86
CA ALA A 259 1.29 -12.64 2.82
C ALA A 259 1.19 -13.31 1.44
N PHE A 260 2.22 -14.06 1.08
CA PHE A 260 2.16 -15.01 -0.02
C PHE A 260 1.64 -16.37 0.47
N THR A 261 0.91 -17.05 -0.39
CA THR A 261 0.33 -18.38 -0.12
C THR A 261 0.51 -19.28 -1.35
N GLY A 262 0.34 -20.59 -1.18
CA GLY A 262 0.48 -21.55 -2.29
C GLY A 262 1.77 -21.37 -3.09
N SER A 263 1.65 -21.39 -4.41
CA SER A 263 2.71 -21.13 -5.40
C SER A 263 3.34 -19.74 -5.30
N GLY A 264 2.64 -18.75 -4.73
CA GLY A 264 3.23 -17.46 -4.43
C GLY A 264 4.31 -17.54 -3.34
N LEU A 265 4.17 -18.49 -2.42
CA LEU A 265 5.15 -18.71 -1.35
C LEU A 265 6.33 -19.59 -1.83
N THR A 266 6.11 -20.51 -2.77
CA THR A 266 7.16 -21.41 -3.27
C THR A 266 8.18 -20.76 -4.19
N GLY A 267 7.87 -19.58 -4.74
CA GLY A 267 8.74 -18.86 -5.68
C GLY A 267 8.66 -19.29 -7.12
N GLU A 268 7.86 -20.29 -7.43
CA GLU A 268 7.70 -20.81 -8.79
C GLU A 268 7.14 -19.77 -9.78
N LEU A 269 6.52 -18.70 -9.25
CA LEU A 269 5.97 -17.60 -10.04
C LEU A 269 7.03 -16.53 -10.38
N GLY A 270 8.17 -16.53 -9.68
CA GLY A 270 9.29 -15.63 -9.91
C GLY A 270 9.22 -14.28 -9.18
N GLU A 271 10.37 -13.61 -9.05
CA GLU A 271 10.50 -12.33 -8.34
C GLU A 271 9.70 -11.20 -8.99
N ARG A 272 9.67 -11.15 -10.33
CA ARG A 272 8.92 -10.14 -11.06
C ARG A 272 7.42 -10.21 -10.74
N TRP A 273 6.89 -11.43 -10.61
CA TRP A 273 5.51 -11.65 -10.16
C TRP A 273 5.30 -11.20 -8.72
N ALA A 274 6.24 -11.50 -7.82
CA ALA A 274 6.15 -11.09 -6.42
C ALA A 274 6.09 -9.56 -6.28
N ILE A 275 6.91 -8.82 -7.04
CA ILE A 275 6.85 -7.35 -7.12
C ILE A 275 5.48 -6.88 -7.61
N MET A 276 4.96 -7.48 -8.70
CA MET A 276 3.65 -7.16 -9.26
C MET A 276 2.51 -7.39 -8.26
N ALA A 277 2.53 -8.53 -7.55
CA ALA A 277 1.53 -8.87 -6.54
C ALA A 277 1.53 -7.84 -5.38
N VAL A 278 2.70 -7.49 -4.86
CA VAL A 278 2.82 -6.50 -3.77
C VAL A 278 2.32 -5.12 -4.22
N ILE A 279 2.83 -4.61 -5.35
CA ILE A 279 2.53 -3.25 -5.79
C ILE A 279 1.06 -3.10 -6.21
N SER A 280 0.47 -4.10 -6.88
CA SER A 280 -0.94 -4.10 -7.25
C SER A 280 -1.88 -4.17 -6.04
N GLY A 281 -1.57 -5.02 -5.05
CA GLY A 281 -2.35 -5.09 -3.81
C GLY A 281 -2.34 -3.77 -3.04
N LEU A 282 -1.18 -3.11 -2.97
CA LEU A 282 -1.04 -1.80 -2.35
C LEU A 282 -1.83 -0.71 -3.10
N ALA A 283 -1.74 -0.69 -4.43
CA ALA A 283 -2.44 0.28 -5.26
C ALA A 283 -3.97 0.19 -5.13
N ILE A 284 -4.51 -1.03 -5.08
CA ILE A 284 -5.93 -1.30 -4.85
C ILE A 284 -6.37 -0.75 -3.50
N CYS A 285 -5.57 -0.98 -2.46
CA CYS A 285 -5.90 -0.51 -1.12
C CYS A 285 -5.78 1.00 -0.94
N GLU A 286 -4.75 1.64 -1.50
CA GLU A 286 -4.63 3.09 -1.46
C GLU A 286 -5.81 3.75 -2.19
N ARG A 287 -6.21 3.21 -3.34
CA ARG A 287 -7.40 3.68 -4.04
C ARG A 287 -8.69 3.54 -3.22
N GLN A 288 -8.86 2.45 -2.49
CA GLN A 288 -10.01 2.29 -1.60
C GLN A 288 -10.00 3.28 -0.44
N ARG A 289 -8.81 3.57 0.12
CA ARG A 289 -8.66 4.59 1.17
C ARG A 289 -9.00 5.98 0.67
N GLN A 290 -8.53 6.35 -0.52
CA GLN A 290 -8.86 7.62 -1.14
C GLN A 290 -10.38 7.75 -1.39
N ARG A 291 -11.03 6.71 -1.92
CA ARG A 291 -12.50 6.70 -2.09
C ARG A 291 -13.25 6.87 -0.78
N ARG A 292 -12.80 6.23 0.31
CA ARG A 292 -13.40 6.39 1.65
C ARG A 292 -13.24 7.82 2.18
N ARG A 293 -12.09 8.47 1.94
CA ARG A 293 -11.84 9.87 2.35
C ARG A 293 -12.70 10.86 1.58
N ASN A 294 -12.95 10.63 0.29
CA ASN A 294 -13.72 11.55 -0.54
C ASN A 294 -15.25 11.43 -0.34
N ASN A 295 -15.71 10.33 0.26
CA ASN A 295 -17.14 10.04 0.47
C ASN A 295 -17.62 10.32 1.91
N GLY A 296 -16.74 10.80 2.80
CA GLY A 296 -17.08 11.19 4.18
C GLY A 296 -17.02 12.70 4.34
#